data_AF-A0A4S8MVZ5-F1
#
_entry.id   AF-A0A4S8MVZ5-F1
#
_cell.length_a   1.000
_cell.length_b   1.000
_cell.length_c   1.000
_cell.angle_alpha   90.00
_cell.angle_beta   90.00
_cell.angle_gamma   90.00
#
_symmetry.space_group_name_H-M   'P 1'
#
loop_
_entity.id
_entity.type
_entity.pdbx_description
1 polymer ?
#
loop_
_entity_poly.entity_id
_entity_poly.type
_entity_poly.pdbx_seq_one_letter_code
_entity_poly.pdbx_strand_id
1 'polypeptide(L)'
;MLHTESTHVVFTTLYAPAEEARNSVRGMEDNAVHAKYIELFAELKRLERDHAKEKQKLVKDKDAAKSQLTKTNQTKTKMENLARELQKDNKRLREDGKRLAQCVEDAQDELLQMKNDIAKRASKAKIQDTKYREQPDIVVKVVCRYRAELFFKISRKTKLSKLFNAWTDRMERTGGKKGDGKNIAETNQASNEPSSANQAMQFIFTHNGRSVDADMTPEEAGMEDKDEILAVELMDLTENTTEEYQEILEPHYQKLRKNWTEEPQEAKRTLEEIFDGVVRERLKEVLRQYELRERHFECVIRSKELEVLLSRARAAEQKQLAEGEKYRTGKREEEISQLKKELEDSQNSQMQMFEKLIQCCKEIQNEMPNNEHAQRLFTFLQELEQRTPSSANSQNRTGMVNGKKAPADSQQSPAGSLS
;
A
#
# COMPACT_ATOMS: atom_id res chain seq x y z
N MET A 1 -38.87 83.15 -2.70
CA MET A 1 -40.26 82.82 -2.31
C MET A 1 -40.39 81.96 -1.04
N LEU A 2 -39.34 81.26 -0.55
CA LEU A 2 -39.47 80.39 0.64
C LEU A 2 -39.20 81.07 2.00
N HIS A 3 -38.68 82.30 2.03
CA HIS A 3 -38.46 83.04 3.29
C HIS A 3 -39.66 83.87 3.74
N THR A 4 -40.71 83.98 2.93
CA THR A 4 -41.93 84.72 3.27
C THR A 4 -43.01 83.83 3.90
N GLU A 5 -43.01 82.52 3.66
CA GLU A 5 -43.99 81.59 4.23
C GLU A 5 -43.67 81.17 5.67
N SER A 6 -42.39 80.94 6.00
CA SER A 6 -41.99 80.51 7.35
C SER A 6 -42.26 81.60 8.40
N THR A 7 -42.01 82.86 8.05
CA THR A 7 -42.32 84.01 8.91
C THR A 7 -43.82 84.18 9.11
N HIS A 8 -44.64 83.91 8.08
CA HIS A 8 -46.09 84.00 8.16
C HIS A 8 -46.69 82.89 9.05
N VAL A 9 -46.17 81.67 9.00
CA VAL A 9 -46.62 80.54 9.84
C VAL A 9 -46.24 80.76 11.30
N VAL A 10 -45.01 81.22 11.59
CA VAL A 10 -44.60 81.54 12.97
C VAL A 10 -45.39 82.72 13.54
N PHE A 11 -45.66 83.76 12.72
CA PHE A 11 -46.51 84.87 13.14
C PHE A 11 -47.95 84.40 13.40
N THR A 12 -48.58 83.64 12.52
CA THR A 12 -49.95 83.14 12.77
C THR A 12 -50.04 82.17 13.95
N THR A 13 -49.02 81.34 14.19
CA THR A 13 -49.05 80.31 15.25
C THR A 13 -48.82 80.90 16.65
N LEU A 14 -48.09 82.01 16.77
CA LEU A 14 -47.84 82.69 18.06
C LEU A 14 -48.77 83.88 18.30
N TYR A 15 -49.27 84.54 17.25
CA TYR A 15 -50.14 85.72 17.38
C TYR A 15 -51.59 85.33 17.64
N ALA A 16 -52.07 84.21 17.09
CA ALA A 16 -53.45 83.75 17.30
C ALA A 16 -53.78 83.43 18.78
N PRO A 17 -52.93 82.72 19.55
CA PRO A 17 -53.18 82.48 20.98
C PRO A 17 -53.09 83.77 21.82
N ALA A 18 -52.20 84.70 21.43
CA ALA A 18 -52.02 85.96 22.12
C ALA A 18 -53.22 86.92 21.92
N GLU A 19 -53.79 86.94 20.72
CA GLU A 19 -54.99 87.72 20.41
C GLU A 19 -56.25 87.13 21.07
N GLU A 20 -56.37 85.80 21.07
CA GLU A 20 -57.44 85.07 21.76
C GLU A 20 -57.40 85.29 23.28
N ALA A 21 -56.21 85.23 23.88
CA ALA A 21 -56.02 85.56 25.30
C ALA A 21 -56.43 87.01 25.61
N ARG A 22 -56.07 87.97 24.75
CA ARG A 22 -56.40 89.40 24.93
C ARG A 22 -57.91 89.68 24.80
N ASN A 23 -58.59 88.99 23.88
CA ASN A 23 -60.05 89.05 23.75
C ASN A 23 -60.75 88.41 24.96
N SER A 24 -60.15 87.36 25.54
CA SER A 24 -60.71 86.63 26.69
C SER A 24 -60.75 87.42 28.00
N VAL A 25 -60.00 88.51 28.13
CA VAL A 25 -59.97 89.40 29.33
C VAL A 25 -60.53 90.80 29.09
N ARG A 26 -60.97 91.11 27.86
CA ARG A 26 -61.48 92.44 27.50
C ARG A 26 -62.84 92.71 28.16
N GLY A 27 -62.91 93.74 29.01
CA GLY A 27 -64.15 94.16 29.70
C GLY A 27 -64.40 93.51 31.05
N MET A 28 -63.45 92.74 31.58
CA MET A 28 -63.50 92.18 32.94
C MET A 28 -62.96 93.19 33.97
N GLU A 29 -63.51 93.22 35.19
CA GLU A 29 -62.95 93.99 36.30
C GLU A 29 -61.58 93.44 36.74
N ASP A 30 -60.69 94.28 37.25
CA ASP A 30 -59.29 93.93 37.56
C ASP A 30 -59.13 92.69 38.45
N ASN A 31 -60.06 92.48 39.39
CA ASN A 31 -60.09 91.28 40.24
C ASN A 31 -60.34 89.99 39.44
N ALA A 32 -61.22 90.04 38.44
CA ALA A 32 -61.52 88.88 37.59
C ALA A 32 -60.38 88.59 36.61
N VAL A 33 -59.69 89.64 36.13
CA VAL A 33 -58.47 89.51 35.32
C VAL A 33 -57.35 88.84 36.14
N HIS A 34 -57.15 89.27 37.39
CA HIS A 34 -56.14 88.69 38.27
C HIS A 34 -56.41 87.22 38.61
N ALA A 35 -57.67 86.87 38.91
CA ALA A 35 -58.07 85.49 39.15
C ALA A 35 -57.79 84.58 37.94
N LYS A 36 -58.14 85.05 36.75
CA LYS A 36 -57.89 84.33 35.49
C LYS A 36 -56.40 84.18 35.18
N TYR A 37 -55.58 85.19 35.51
CA TYR A 37 -54.13 85.09 35.41
C TYR A 37 -53.55 84.01 36.34
N ILE A 38 -54.00 83.97 37.60
CA ILE A 38 -53.55 82.93 38.56
C ILE A 38 -53.95 81.54 38.08
N GLU A 39 -55.16 81.38 37.55
CA GLU A 39 -55.65 80.12 37.00
C GLU A 39 -54.80 79.66 35.80
N LEU A 40 -54.59 80.54 34.81
CA LEU A 40 -53.75 80.27 33.64
C LEU A 40 -52.31 79.95 34.03
N PHE A 41 -51.75 80.65 35.03
CA PHE A 41 -50.40 80.38 35.51
C PHE A 41 -50.33 79.02 36.22
N ALA A 42 -51.32 78.68 37.05
CA ALA A 42 -51.40 77.38 37.70
C ALA A 42 -51.56 76.24 36.68
N GLU A 43 -52.37 76.46 35.63
CA GLU A 43 -52.54 75.53 34.53
C GLU A 43 -51.25 75.37 33.72
N LEU A 44 -50.54 76.46 33.40
CA LEU A 44 -49.23 76.42 32.76
C LEU A 44 -48.23 75.61 33.61
N LYS A 45 -48.17 75.84 34.92
CA LYS A 45 -47.31 75.06 35.83
C LYS A 45 -47.73 73.60 35.96
N ARG A 46 -48.99 73.25 35.72
CA ARG A 46 -49.44 71.87 35.64
C ARG A 46 -48.99 71.24 34.32
N LEU A 47 -49.20 71.92 33.20
CA LEU A 47 -48.79 71.48 31.86
C LEU A 47 -47.27 71.31 31.76
N GLU A 48 -46.47 72.20 32.34
CA GLU A 48 -45.00 72.06 32.39
C GLU A 48 -44.58 70.76 33.11
N ARG A 49 -45.23 70.41 34.22
CA ARG A 49 -44.95 69.18 34.96
C ARG A 49 -45.39 67.94 34.20
N ASP A 50 -46.55 67.98 33.55
CA ASP A 50 -47.06 66.86 32.78
C ASP A 50 -46.24 66.61 31.52
N HIS A 51 -45.82 67.66 30.82
CA HIS A 51 -44.89 67.55 29.69
C HIS A 51 -43.51 67.02 30.12
N ALA A 52 -43.00 67.40 31.30
CA ALA A 52 -41.76 66.84 31.84
C ALA A 52 -41.87 65.33 32.12
N LYS A 53 -43.00 64.87 32.70
CA LYS A 53 -43.27 63.45 32.93
C LYS A 53 -43.40 62.69 31.60
N GLU A 54 -44.11 63.26 30.63
CA GLU A 54 -44.30 62.67 29.31
C GLU A 54 -42.97 62.54 28.57
N LYS A 55 -42.13 63.58 28.59
CA LYS A 55 -40.77 63.53 28.03
C LYS A 55 -39.94 62.42 28.69
N GLN A 56 -40.00 62.27 30.01
CA GLN A 56 -39.27 61.21 30.71
C GLN A 56 -39.79 59.81 30.34
N LYS A 57 -41.11 59.65 30.19
CA LYS A 57 -41.73 58.41 29.72
C LYS A 57 -41.26 58.05 28.31
N LEU A 58 -41.29 59.01 27.38
CA LEU A 58 -40.84 58.82 26.00
C LEU A 58 -39.35 58.44 25.91
N VAL A 59 -38.49 59.00 26.76
CA VAL A 59 -37.07 58.61 26.82
C VAL A 59 -36.93 57.16 27.28
N LYS A 60 -37.65 56.74 28.33
CA LYS A 60 -37.62 55.36 28.82
C LYS A 60 -38.14 54.37 27.76
N ASP A 61 -39.25 54.69 27.11
CA ASP A 61 -39.84 53.85 26.06
C ASP A 61 -38.90 53.74 24.86
N LYS A 62 -38.24 54.83 24.46
CA LYS A 62 -37.21 54.83 23.41
C LYS A 62 -36.02 53.94 23.77
N ASP A 63 -35.51 54.03 24.99
CA ASP A 63 -34.36 53.22 25.44
C ASP A 63 -34.74 51.73 25.55
N ALA A 64 -35.95 51.43 26.01
CA ALA A 64 -36.50 50.07 26.02
C ALA A 64 -36.64 49.51 24.60
N ALA A 65 -37.19 50.28 23.66
CA ALA A 65 -37.31 49.90 22.26
C ALA A 65 -35.94 49.68 21.60
N LYS A 66 -34.96 50.55 21.89
CA LYS A 66 -33.58 50.40 21.39
C LYS A 66 -32.93 49.11 21.92
N SER A 67 -33.09 48.80 23.20
CA SER A 67 -32.59 47.56 23.81
C SER A 67 -33.20 46.31 23.17
N GLN A 68 -34.52 46.31 22.95
CA GLN A 68 -35.21 45.21 22.29
C GLN A 68 -34.79 45.04 20.83
N LEU A 69 -34.60 46.15 20.11
CA LEU A 69 -34.09 46.11 18.74
C LEU A 69 -32.68 45.51 18.67
N THR A 70 -31.79 45.87 19.61
CA THR A 70 -30.45 45.27 19.68
C THR A 70 -30.50 43.76 19.93
N LYS A 71 -31.33 43.30 20.87
CA LYS A 71 -31.50 41.86 21.14
C LYS A 71 -32.07 41.09 19.94
N THR A 72 -33.05 41.69 19.26
CA THR A 72 -33.65 41.12 18.06
C THR A 72 -32.63 41.02 16.93
N ASN A 73 -31.84 42.06 16.69
CA ASN A 73 -30.78 42.05 15.68
C ASN A 73 -29.70 41.00 15.99
N GLN A 74 -29.27 40.86 17.24
CA GLN A 74 -28.33 39.81 17.63
C GLN A 74 -28.89 38.41 17.38
N THR A 75 -30.17 38.19 17.68
CA THR A 75 -30.84 36.90 17.45
C THR A 75 -30.98 36.62 15.95
N LYS A 76 -31.34 37.63 15.15
CA LYS A 76 -31.38 37.54 13.69
C LYS A 76 -30.03 37.13 13.11
N THR A 77 -28.94 37.78 13.50
CA THR A 77 -27.58 37.42 13.03
C THR A 77 -27.21 35.99 13.42
N LYS A 78 -27.55 35.54 14.63
CA LYS A 78 -27.33 34.14 15.04
C LYS A 78 -28.12 33.16 14.17
N MET A 79 -29.39 33.45 13.88
CA MET A 79 -30.22 32.61 13.01
C MET A 79 -29.70 32.58 11.57
N GLU A 80 -29.26 33.72 11.03
CA GLU A 80 -28.68 33.78 9.68
C GLU A 80 -27.38 32.98 9.59
N ASN A 81 -26.52 33.05 10.61
CA ASN A 81 -25.30 32.25 10.67
C ASN A 81 -25.64 30.75 10.76
N LEU A 82 -26.57 30.36 11.63
CA LEU A 82 -27.00 28.97 11.76
C LEU A 82 -27.61 28.44 10.45
N ALA A 83 -28.41 29.24 9.75
CA ALA A 83 -28.98 28.88 8.47
C ALA A 83 -27.90 28.65 7.40
N ARG A 84 -26.86 29.49 7.36
CA ARG A 84 -25.73 29.31 6.44
C ARG A 84 -24.91 28.06 6.76
N GLU A 85 -24.64 27.79 8.03
CA GLU A 85 -23.93 26.57 8.43
C GLU A 85 -24.74 25.31 8.13
N LEU A 86 -26.04 25.29 8.45
CA LEU A 86 -26.92 24.18 8.09
C LEU A 86 -27.00 23.94 6.57
N GLN A 87 -26.95 25.00 5.75
CA GLN A 87 -26.89 24.85 4.30
C GLN A 87 -25.57 24.22 3.83
N LYS A 88 -24.43 24.62 4.42
CA LYS A 88 -23.12 24.02 4.12
C LYS A 88 -23.08 22.55 4.55
N ASP A 89 -23.55 22.24 5.76
CA ASP A 89 -23.58 20.88 6.28
C ASP A 89 -24.50 19.98 5.45
N ASN A 90 -25.68 20.47 5.02
CA ASN A 90 -26.54 19.72 4.10
C ASN A 90 -25.87 19.45 2.75
N LYS A 91 -25.14 20.42 2.20
CA LYS A 91 -24.39 20.22 0.96
C LYS A 91 -23.30 19.16 1.15
N ARG A 92 -22.55 19.24 2.26
CA ARG A 92 -21.51 18.29 2.62
C ARG A 92 -22.07 16.88 2.81
N LEU A 93 -23.18 16.72 3.54
CA LEU A 93 -23.84 15.42 3.72
C LEU A 93 -24.28 14.79 2.41
N ARG A 94 -24.75 15.59 1.45
CA ARG A 94 -25.09 15.07 0.10
C ARG A 94 -23.85 14.63 -0.65
N GLU A 95 -22.75 15.37 -0.57
CA GLU A 95 -21.47 15.01 -1.20
C GLU A 95 -20.87 13.75 -0.57
N ASP A 96 -20.85 13.67 0.76
CA ASP A 96 -20.37 12.50 1.51
C ASP A 96 -21.26 11.28 1.25
N GLY A 97 -22.59 11.45 1.17
CA GLY A 97 -23.52 10.39 0.78
C GLY A 97 -23.26 9.86 -0.63
N LYS A 98 -22.97 10.74 -1.60
CA LYS A 98 -22.58 10.33 -2.96
C LYS A 98 -21.25 9.58 -2.98
N ARG A 99 -20.24 10.06 -2.23
CA ARG A 99 -18.94 9.39 -2.11
C ARG A 99 -19.08 8.00 -1.48
N LEU A 100 -19.90 7.89 -0.44
CA LEU A 100 -20.14 6.61 0.22
C LEU A 100 -20.87 5.63 -0.71
N ALA A 101 -21.89 6.10 -1.44
CA ALA A 101 -22.57 5.27 -2.43
C ALA A 101 -21.61 4.74 -3.50
N GLN A 102 -20.73 5.59 -4.05
CA GLN A 102 -19.71 5.16 -5.00
C GLN A 102 -18.75 4.14 -4.39
N CYS A 103 -18.28 4.38 -3.17
CA CYS A 103 -17.36 3.47 -2.48
C CYS A 103 -17.99 2.09 -2.22
N VAL A 104 -19.30 2.04 -1.94
CA VAL A 104 -20.05 0.78 -1.79
C VAL A 104 -20.19 0.06 -3.13
N GLU A 105 -20.48 0.78 -4.20
CA GLU A 105 -20.58 0.22 -5.56
C GLU A 105 -19.23 -0.39 -6.00
N ASP A 106 -18.14 0.35 -5.84
CA ASP A 106 -16.79 -0.11 -6.16
C ASP A 106 -16.44 -1.39 -5.36
N ALA A 107 -16.75 -1.42 -4.06
CA ALA A 107 -16.51 -2.59 -3.21
C ALA A 107 -17.38 -3.80 -3.61
N GLN A 108 -18.61 -3.55 -4.07
CA GLN A 108 -19.50 -4.61 -4.55
C GLN A 108 -18.98 -5.22 -5.86
N ASP A 109 -18.46 -4.39 -6.76
CA ASP A 109 -17.84 -4.85 -8.02
C ASP A 109 -16.55 -5.65 -7.77
N GLU A 110 -15.69 -5.20 -6.85
CA GLU A 110 -14.51 -5.95 -6.43
C GLU A 110 -14.89 -7.32 -5.84
N LEU A 111 -15.90 -7.37 -4.98
CA LEU A 111 -16.40 -8.64 -4.43
C LEU A 111 -16.97 -9.56 -5.52
N LEU A 112 -17.68 -9.01 -6.50
CA LEU A 112 -18.19 -9.78 -7.63
C LEU A 112 -17.03 -10.36 -8.45
N GLN A 113 -15.98 -9.58 -8.70
CA GLN A 113 -14.78 -10.02 -9.39
C GLN A 113 -14.06 -11.13 -8.62
N MET A 114 -13.84 -10.96 -7.31
CA MET A 114 -13.24 -11.98 -6.46
C MET A 114 -14.06 -13.27 -6.43
N LYS A 115 -15.40 -13.16 -6.34
CA LYS A 115 -16.30 -14.32 -6.39
C LYS A 115 -16.16 -15.08 -7.71
N ASN A 116 -16.10 -14.36 -8.84
CA ASN A 116 -15.91 -14.97 -10.15
C ASN A 116 -14.55 -15.68 -10.26
N ASP A 117 -13.48 -15.08 -9.72
CA ASP A 117 -12.15 -15.70 -9.73
C ASP A 117 -12.07 -16.92 -8.83
N ILE A 118 -12.69 -16.88 -7.64
CA ILE A 118 -12.80 -18.04 -6.76
C ILE A 118 -13.60 -19.16 -7.45
N ALA A 119 -14.72 -18.83 -8.10
CA ALA A 119 -15.53 -19.81 -8.83
C ALA A 119 -14.73 -20.46 -9.98
N LYS A 120 -13.94 -19.68 -10.73
CA LYS A 120 -13.04 -20.18 -11.77
C LYS A 120 -11.94 -21.08 -11.21
N ARG A 121 -11.35 -20.74 -10.06
CA ARG A 121 -10.34 -21.61 -9.41
C ARG A 121 -10.97 -22.91 -8.91
N ALA A 122 -12.15 -22.83 -8.31
CA ALA A 122 -12.88 -23.99 -7.82
C ALA A 122 -13.30 -24.93 -8.96
N SER A 123 -13.74 -24.40 -10.11
CA SER A 123 -14.07 -25.24 -11.27
C SER A 123 -12.83 -25.91 -11.86
N LYS A 124 -11.71 -25.19 -11.99
CA LYS A 124 -10.42 -25.76 -12.42
C LYS A 124 -9.95 -26.89 -11.49
N ALA A 125 -10.02 -26.68 -10.17
CA ALA A 125 -9.64 -27.69 -9.19
C ALA A 125 -10.52 -28.96 -9.29
N LYS A 126 -11.83 -28.81 -9.50
CA LYS A 126 -12.74 -29.95 -9.70
C LYS A 126 -12.42 -30.73 -10.99
N ILE A 127 -12.12 -30.03 -12.08
CA ILE A 127 -11.75 -30.66 -13.36
C ILE A 127 -10.44 -31.44 -13.18
N GLN A 128 -9.46 -30.85 -12.49
CA GLN A 128 -8.18 -31.47 -12.21
C GLN A 128 -8.33 -32.71 -11.30
N ASP A 129 -9.13 -32.64 -10.24
CA ASP A 129 -9.42 -33.77 -9.36
C ASP A 129 -10.11 -34.92 -10.10
N THR A 130 -11.07 -34.60 -10.98
CA THR A 130 -11.75 -35.59 -11.83
C THR A 130 -10.76 -36.28 -12.77
N LYS A 131 -9.87 -35.51 -13.41
CA LYS A 131 -8.82 -36.05 -14.29
C LYS A 131 -7.90 -37.03 -13.56
N TYR A 132 -7.49 -36.70 -12.33
CA TYR A 132 -6.65 -37.59 -11.52
C TYR A 132 -7.38 -38.82 -11.00
N ARG A 133 -8.70 -38.75 -10.81
CA ARG A 133 -9.50 -39.90 -10.37
C ARG A 133 -9.70 -40.92 -11.50
N GLU A 134 -9.75 -40.47 -12.74
CA GLU A 134 -9.97 -41.32 -13.91
C GLU A 134 -8.69 -41.97 -14.46
N GLN A 135 -7.50 -41.45 -14.12
CA GLN A 135 -6.25 -42.07 -14.54
C GLN A 135 -5.93 -43.34 -13.73
N PRO A 136 -5.53 -44.44 -14.39
CA PRO A 136 -5.22 -45.70 -13.72
C PRO A 136 -3.91 -45.63 -12.90
N ASP A 137 -3.83 -46.47 -11.87
CA ASP A 137 -2.59 -46.71 -11.10
C ASP A 137 -1.46 -47.19 -12.03
N ILE A 138 -0.23 -46.84 -11.68
CA ILE A 138 0.97 -47.22 -12.42
C ILE A 138 1.81 -48.21 -11.61
N VAL A 139 2.61 -49.02 -12.30
CA VAL A 139 3.64 -49.86 -11.68
C VAL A 139 4.99 -49.25 -11.96
N VAL A 140 5.71 -48.83 -10.91
CA VAL A 140 7.08 -48.31 -11.03
C VAL A 140 8.08 -49.32 -10.50
N LYS A 141 9.26 -49.38 -11.12
CA LYS A 141 10.37 -50.24 -10.70
C LYS A 141 11.40 -49.40 -9.96
N VAL A 142 11.60 -49.67 -8.67
CA VAL A 142 12.65 -49.01 -7.88
C VAL A 142 13.87 -49.95 -7.84
N VAL A 143 15.04 -49.43 -8.21
CA VAL A 143 16.27 -50.21 -8.37
C VAL A 143 17.39 -49.60 -7.56
N CYS A 144 18.05 -50.42 -6.73
CA CYS A 144 19.37 -50.12 -6.18
C CYS A 144 20.36 -51.14 -6.72
N ARG A 145 21.35 -50.65 -7.48
CA ARG A 145 22.19 -51.42 -8.41
C ARG A 145 22.84 -52.68 -7.83
N TYR A 146 23.08 -52.71 -6.53
CA TYR A 146 23.78 -53.79 -5.82
C TYR A 146 22.98 -54.43 -4.69
N ARG A 147 21.74 -54.01 -4.46
CA ARG A 147 20.90 -54.54 -3.38
C ARG A 147 19.70 -55.31 -3.88
N ALA A 148 18.80 -54.62 -4.58
CA ALA A 148 17.51 -55.17 -4.96
C ALA A 148 16.86 -54.33 -6.05
N GLU A 149 15.88 -54.94 -6.70
CA GLU A 149 14.89 -54.26 -7.54
C GLU A 149 13.50 -54.68 -7.07
N LEU A 150 12.59 -53.71 -6.90
CA LEU A 150 11.23 -53.95 -6.44
C LEU A 150 10.24 -53.21 -7.32
N PHE A 151 9.09 -53.83 -7.54
CA PHE A 151 7.98 -53.23 -8.27
C PHE A 151 6.92 -52.74 -7.30
N PHE A 152 6.45 -51.51 -7.49
CA PHE A 152 5.40 -50.91 -6.68
C PHE A 152 4.27 -50.44 -7.56
N LYS A 153 3.07 -50.96 -7.28
CA LYS A 153 1.84 -50.40 -7.82
C LYS A 153 1.43 -49.21 -6.97
N ILE A 154 1.45 -48.02 -7.55
CA ILE A 154 1.12 -46.76 -6.87
C ILE A 154 0.09 -45.97 -7.66
N SER A 155 -0.78 -45.28 -6.94
CA SER A 155 -1.72 -44.35 -7.55
C SER A 155 -1.02 -43.06 -7.94
N ARG A 156 -1.34 -42.51 -9.11
CA ARG A 156 -0.70 -41.31 -9.68
C ARG A 156 -0.82 -40.06 -8.81
N LYS A 157 -1.75 -40.05 -7.85
CA LYS A 157 -1.95 -38.97 -6.85
C LYS A 157 -1.22 -39.18 -5.53
N THR A 158 -0.61 -40.34 -5.31
CA THR A 158 0.03 -40.65 -4.03
C THR A 158 1.41 -40.03 -4.02
N LYS A 159 1.72 -39.24 -2.98
CA LYS A 159 3.07 -38.71 -2.77
C LYS A 159 4.10 -39.85 -2.76
N LEU A 160 5.22 -39.61 -3.42
CA LEU A 160 6.33 -40.54 -3.54
C LEU A 160 7.00 -40.84 -2.19
N SER A 161 6.81 -40.00 -1.17
CA SER A 161 7.21 -40.27 0.21
C SER A 161 6.72 -41.63 0.71
N LYS A 162 5.50 -42.04 0.37
CA LYS A 162 4.99 -43.37 0.76
C LYS A 162 5.73 -44.51 0.05
N LEU A 163 6.08 -44.31 -1.22
CA LEU A 163 6.89 -45.26 -1.99
C LEU A 163 8.29 -45.37 -1.39
N PHE A 164 8.93 -44.22 -1.12
CA PHE A 164 10.29 -44.14 -0.61
C PHE A 164 10.41 -44.74 0.79
N ASN A 165 9.48 -44.44 1.70
CA ASN A 165 9.45 -45.06 3.03
C ASN A 165 9.26 -46.57 2.92
N ALA A 166 8.33 -47.04 2.07
CA ALA A 166 8.12 -48.48 1.86
C ALA A 166 9.34 -49.19 1.24
N TRP A 167 10.13 -48.48 0.42
CA TRP A 167 11.41 -48.97 -0.08
C TRP A 167 12.45 -49.06 1.04
N THR A 168 12.68 -47.96 1.77
CA THR A 168 13.67 -47.88 2.86
C THR A 168 13.39 -48.94 3.93
N ASP A 169 12.15 -49.08 4.38
CA ASP A 169 11.74 -50.09 5.36
C ASP A 169 12.09 -51.53 4.90
N ARG A 170 11.95 -51.81 3.60
CA ARG A 170 12.30 -53.13 3.04
C ARG A 170 13.81 -53.32 2.95
N MET A 171 14.56 -52.27 2.63
CA MET A 171 16.03 -52.33 2.56
C MET A 171 16.66 -52.52 3.95
N GLU A 172 16.11 -51.88 4.98
CA GLU A 172 16.56 -52.04 6.37
C GLU A 172 16.31 -53.46 6.89
N ARG A 173 15.13 -54.04 6.62
CA ARG A 173 14.79 -55.43 7.01
C ARG A 173 15.63 -56.48 6.30
N THR A 174 16.11 -56.20 5.09
CA THR A 174 16.90 -57.15 4.29
C THR A 174 18.39 -57.12 4.68
N GLY A 175 18.85 -56.07 5.36
CA GLY A 175 20.22 -55.94 5.90
C GLY A 175 20.45 -56.62 7.25
N GLY A 176 19.38 -57.00 7.95
CA GLY A 176 19.44 -57.72 9.23
C GLY A 176 19.25 -59.23 9.04
N LYS A 177 20.12 -60.04 9.67
CA LYS A 177 20.05 -61.51 9.73
C LYS A 177 18.62 -62.06 9.82
N LYS A 178 18.35 -63.09 9.00
CA LYS A 178 17.20 -64.01 9.07
C LYS A 178 16.89 -64.39 10.53
N GLY A 179 15.72 -63.99 11.02
CA GLY A 179 15.12 -64.43 12.28
C GLY A 179 13.63 -64.64 12.08
N ASP A 180 13.16 -65.83 12.46
CA ASP A 180 11.81 -66.35 12.27
C ASP A 180 10.67 -65.42 12.70
N GLY A 181 9.54 -65.55 11.99
CA GLY A 181 8.38 -64.68 12.14
C GLY A 181 7.60 -64.83 13.45
N LYS A 182 6.85 -63.77 13.78
CA LYS A 182 5.49 -63.85 14.32
C LYS A 182 4.78 -62.50 14.19
N ASN A 183 3.54 -62.53 13.72
CA ASN A 183 2.56 -61.45 13.88
C ASN A 183 2.28 -61.20 15.38
N ILE A 184 2.03 -59.95 15.77
CA ILE A 184 0.87 -59.48 16.57
C ILE A 184 0.87 -57.94 16.64
N ALA A 185 -0.36 -57.43 16.68
CA ALA A 185 -0.85 -56.06 16.62
C ALA A 185 -0.51 -55.15 17.82
N GLU A 186 -0.68 -53.85 17.57
CA GLU A 186 -1.12 -52.75 18.45
C GLU A 186 -0.69 -52.75 19.94
N THR A 187 -0.02 -51.67 20.37
CA THR A 187 -0.57 -50.67 21.31
C THR A 187 0.47 -49.56 21.58
N ASN A 188 -0.02 -48.31 21.60
CA ASN A 188 0.66 -47.09 22.03
C ASN A 188 1.35 -47.23 23.40
N GLN A 189 2.61 -46.79 23.51
CA GLN A 189 3.06 -46.00 24.66
C GLN A 189 4.39 -45.31 24.36
N ALA A 190 4.41 -44.01 24.64
CA ALA A 190 5.58 -43.15 24.58
C ALA A 190 6.48 -43.42 25.80
N SER A 191 7.74 -43.76 25.54
CA SER A 191 8.83 -43.65 26.50
C SER A 191 10.07 -43.16 25.77
N ASN A 192 10.46 -41.92 26.07
CA ASN A 192 11.73 -41.31 25.70
C ASN A 192 12.86 -41.99 26.47
N GLU A 193 13.66 -42.82 25.80
CA GLU A 193 15.06 -43.07 26.14
C GLU A 193 15.89 -43.15 24.85
N PRO A 194 17.11 -42.57 24.80
CA PRO A 194 17.94 -42.58 23.60
C PRO A 194 18.78 -43.86 23.59
N SER A 195 18.19 -44.97 23.17
CA SER A 195 18.92 -46.20 22.90
C SER A 195 19.39 -46.24 21.45
N SER A 196 20.72 -46.23 21.26
CA SER A 196 21.46 -46.63 20.06
C SER A 196 20.97 -46.08 18.72
N ALA A 197 21.72 -45.13 18.16
CA ALA A 197 21.64 -44.75 16.76
C ALA A 197 21.84 -45.99 15.86
N ASN A 198 20.73 -46.59 15.46
CA ASN A 198 20.72 -47.53 14.35
C ASN A 198 21.01 -46.73 13.08
N GLN A 199 22.01 -47.17 12.32
CA GLN A 199 22.31 -46.70 10.97
C GLN A 199 21.04 -46.73 10.11
N ALA A 200 20.35 -45.60 10.03
CA ALA A 200 19.21 -45.45 9.13
C ALA A 200 19.77 -45.31 7.71
N MET A 201 19.42 -46.23 6.81
CA MET A 201 19.90 -46.18 5.43
C MET A 201 19.28 -44.98 4.71
N GLN A 202 20.11 -44.01 4.34
CA GLN A 202 19.65 -42.84 3.59
C GLN A 202 19.75 -43.09 2.08
N PHE A 203 18.69 -42.76 1.35
CA PHE A 203 18.63 -42.92 -0.11
C PHE A 203 18.33 -41.58 -0.80
N ILE A 204 18.95 -41.35 -1.96
CA ILE A 204 18.51 -40.36 -2.95
C ILE A 204 17.79 -41.12 -4.07
N PHE A 205 16.61 -40.64 -4.45
CA PHE A 205 15.82 -41.23 -5.53
C PHE A 205 15.92 -40.36 -6.77
N THR A 206 16.18 -40.99 -7.92
CA THR A 206 16.27 -40.30 -9.21
C THR A 206 15.43 -41.00 -10.27
N HIS A 207 14.83 -40.21 -11.17
CA HIS A 207 14.04 -40.66 -12.33
C HIS A 207 14.49 -39.85 -13.55
N ASN A 208 14.76 -40.53 -14.66
CA ASN A 208 15.30 -39.91 -15.89
C ASN A 208 16.51 -38.98 -15.64
N GLY A 209 17.37 -39.33 -14.67
CA GLY A 209 18.56 -38.59 -14.31
C GLY A 209 18.31 -37.32 -13.46
N ARG A 210 17.09 -37.09 -12.98
CA ARG A 210 16.76 -35.97 -12.08
C ARG A 210 16.42 -36.49 -10.69
N SER A 211 16.82 -35.74 -9.66
CA SER A 211 16.39 -36.03 -8.28
C SER A 211 14.88 -35.86 -8.17
N VAL A 212 14.23 -36.80 -7.49
CA VAL A 212 12.78 -36.80 -7.29
C VAL A 212 12.48 -36.52 -5.83
N ASP A 213 11.67 -35.50 -5.57
CA ASP A 213 11.29 -35.12 -4.23
C ASP A 213 10.23 -36.08 -3.65
N ALA A 214 10.31 -36.34 -2.35
CA ALA A 214 9.35 -37.16 -1.61
C ALA A 214 7.94 -36.53 -1.58
N ASP A 215 7.83 -35.22 -1.71
CA ASP A 215 6.54 -34.53 -1.72
C ASP A 215 5.82 -34.54 -3.08
N MET A 216 6.52 -34.91 -4.16
CA MET A 216 5.94 -35.00 -5.50
C MET A 216 5.06 -36.24 -5.66
N THR A 217 4.11 -36.16 -6.58
CA THR A 217 3.33 -37.30 -7.07
C THR A 217 3.95 -37.87 -8.36
N PRO A 218 3.67 -39.14 -8.73
CA PRO A 218 4.15 -39.71 -9.98
C PRO A 218 3.77 -38.89 -11.22
N GLU A 219 2.59 -38.27 -11.24
CA GLU A 219 2.19 -37.42 -12.36
C GLU A 219 3.03 -36.12 -12.43
N GLU A 220 3.29 -35.48 -11.28
CA GLU A 220 4.13 -34.27 -11.22
C GLU A 220 5.59 -34.57 -11.61
N ALA A 221 6.06 -35.78 -11.30
CA ALA A 221 7.36 -36.28 -11.72
C ALA A 221 7.39 -36.76 -13.19
N GLY A 222 6.24 -36.80 -13.87
CA GLY A 222 6.14 -37.27 -15.26
C GLY A 222 6.44 -38.75 -15.41
N MET A 223 6.07 -39.58 -14.42
CA MET A 223 6.31 -41.03 -14.43
C MET A 223 5.21 -41.77 -15.19
N GLU A 224 5.63 -42.70 -16.02
CA GLU A 224 4.76 -43.61 -16.78
C GLU A 224 4.76 -45.04 -16.21
N ASP A 225 3.87 -45.88 -16.74
CA ASP A 225 3.82 -47.29 -16.32
C ASP A 225 5.10 -48.01 -16.75
N LYS A 226 5.70 -48.73 -15.80
CA LYS A 226 6.97 -49.46 -15.90
C LYS A 226 8.23 -48.59 -15.90
N ASP A 227 8.10 -47.32 -15.53
CA ASP A 227 9.27 -46.46 -15.34
C ASP A 227 10.19 -46.95 -14.21
N GLU A 228 11.48 -46.67 -14.38
CA GLU A 228 12.53 -47.03 -13.43
C GLU A 228 12.94 -45.82 -12.58
N ILE A 229 12.97 -46.02 -11.26
CA ILE A 229 13.50 -45.09 -10.27
C ILE A 229 14.78 -45.69 -9.70
N LEU A 230 15.88 -44.94 -9.78
CA LEU A 230 17.15 -45.34 -9.20
C LEU A 230 17.23 -44.84 -7.76
N ALA A 231 17.33 -45.78 -6.82
CA ALA A 231 17.61 -45.52 -5.42
C ALA A 231 19.12 -45.63 -5.19
N VAL A 232 19.75 -44.47 -4.97
CA VAL A 232 21.18 -44.35 -4.68
C VAL A 232 21.32 -44.28 -3.17
N GLU A 233 21.91 -45.30 -2.57
CA GLU A 233 22.24 -45.31 -1.15
C GLU A 233 23.34 -44.27 -0.89
N LEU A 234 23.06 -43.31 -0.02
CA LEU A 234 24.07 -42.43 0.54
C LEU A 234 24.74 -43.19 1.67
N MET A 235 25.96 -43.64 1.40
CA MET A 235 26.84 -44.05 2.48
C MET A 235 27.42 -42.79 3.09
N ASP A 236 27.14 -42.57 4.37
CA ASP A 236 27.89 -41.57 5.12
C ASP A 236 29.31 -42.13 5.32
N LEU A 237 30.22 -41.72 4.43
CA LEU A 237 31.63 -42.04 4.54
C LEU A 237 32.29 -41.23 5.68
N THR A 238 31.57 -40.31 6.34
CA THR A 238 32.14 -39.44 7.38
C THR A 238 32.11 -40.05 8.78
N GLU A 239 31.20 -41.00 9.06
CA GLU A 239 31.17 -41.69 10.36
C GLU A 239 32.42 -42.58 10.56
N ASN A 240 32.87 -43.28 9.51
CA ASN A 240 34.06 -44.13 9.60
C ASN A 240 35.36 -43.32 9.51
N THR A 241 35.32 -42.09 8.98
CA THR A 241 36.51 -41.24 8.93
C THR A 241 36.79 -40.55 10.25
N THR A 242 35.87 -40.49 11.21
CA THR A 242 36.17 -39.90 12.51
C THR A 242 37.11 -40.79 13.33
N GLU A 243 36.95 -42.11 13.29
CA GLU A 243 37.86 -43.03 13.99
C GLU A 243 39.16 -43.26 13.21
N GLU A 244 39.09 -43.40 11.87
CA GLU A 244 40.27 -43.69 11.04
C GLU A 244 41.14 -42.44 10.77
N TYR A 245 40.57 -41.23 10.69
CA TYR A 245 41.37 -40.00 10.50
C TYR A 245 41.96 -39.47 11.80
N GLN A 246 41.38 -39.82 12.96
CA GLN A 246 42.03 -39.56 14.24
C GLN A 246 43.32 -40.38 14.36
N GLU A 247 43.36 -41.59 13.77
CA GLU A 247 44.56 -42.42 13.68
C GLU A 247 45.55 -41.93 12.61
N ILE A 248 45.09 -41.33 11.50
CA ILE A 248 45.95 -40.80 10.41
C ILE A 248 46.55 -39.42 10.73
N LEU A 249 45.91 -38.61 11.57
CA LEU A 249 46.43 -37.30 12.00
C LEU A 249 47.43 -37.38 13.15
N GLU A 250 47.49 -38.50 13.87
CA GLU A 250 48.64 -38.77 14.73
C GLU A 250 49.85 -39.08 13.84
N PRO A 251 51.00 -38.40 14.00
CA PRO A 251 52.22 -38.80 13.34
C PRO A 251 52.61 -40.18 13.89
N HIS A 252 52.19 -41.25 13.21
CA HIS A 252 52.57 -42.61 13.55
C HIS A 252 54.07 -42.76 13.27
N TYR A 253 54.88 -42.55 14.30
CA TYR A 253 56.31 -42.83 14.24
C TYR A 253 56.50 -44.32 13.97
N GLN A 254 56.79 -44.67 12.73
CA GLN A 254 57.18 -46.03 12.37
C GLN A 254 58.45 -46.35 13.16
N LYS A 255 58.32 -47.20 14.19
CA LYS A 255 59.49 -47.72 14.91
C LYS A 255 60.29 -48.58 13.95
N LEU A 256 61.34 -48.00 13.38
CA LEU A 256 62.34 -48.72 12.59
C LEU A 256 62.83 -49.92 13.39
N ARG A 257 62.50 -51.13 12.93
CA ARG A 257 63.02 -52.35 13.56
C ARG A 257 64.51 -52.43 13.25
N LYS A 258 65.30 -52.53 14.32
CA LYS A 258 66.75 -52.56 14.31
C LYS A 258 67.26 -53.93 13.83
N ASN A 259 67.16 -54.22 12.54
CA ASN A 259 67.85 -55.36 11.93
C ASN A 259 69.11 -54.83 11.25
N TRP A 260 70.18 -54.61 12.02
CA TRP A 260 71.48 -54.30 11.42
C TRP A 260 72.06 -55.58 10.84
N THR A 261 72.25 -55.61 9.54
CA THR A 261 73.26 -56.45 8.92
C THR A 261 74.63 -55.98 9.42
N GLU A 262 75.50 -56.88 9.89
CA GLU A 262 76.80 -56.51 10.46
C GLU A 262 77.78 -55.93 9.42
N GLU A 263 77.42 -55.97 8.14
CA GLU A 263 78.18 -55.41 7.04
C GLU A 263 77.81 -53.93 6.79
N PRO A 264 78.72 -52.97 7.05
CA PRO A 264 78.39 -51.53 7.08
C PRO A 264 77.95 -50.96 5.73
N GLN A 265 78.37 -51.56 4.62
CA GLN A 265 78.00 -51.12 3.26
C GLN A 265 76.55 -51.51 2.89
N GLU A 266 76.06 -52.64 3.40
CA GLU A 266 74.71 -53.12 3.14
C GLU A 266 73.70 -52.39 4.03
N ALA A 267 74.03 -52.21 5.31
CA ALA A 267 73.24 -51.39 6.24
C ALA A 267 73.02 -49.96 5.73
N LYS A 268 74.04 -49.35 5.11
CA LYS A 268 73.92 -48.02 4.49
C LYS A 268 72.94 -48.01 3.32
N ARG A 269 73.02 -49.01 2.42
CA ARG A 269 72.11 -49.15 1.27
C ARG A 269 70.66 -49.37 1.69
N THR A 270 70.42 -50.25 2.66
CA THR A 270 69.06 -50.50 3.17
C THR A 270 68.46 -49.27 3.83
N LEU A 271 69.25 -48.49 4.58
CA LEU A 271 68.78 -47.21 5.14
C LEU A 271 68.43 -46.20 4.05
N GLU A 272 69.30 -46.04 3.04
CA GLU A 272 69.04 -45.15 1.89
C GLU A 272 67.75 -45.55 1.15
N GLU A 273 67.52 -46.85 0.90
CA GLU A 273 66.29 -47.35 0.27
C GLU A 273 65.02 -47.08 1.11
N ILE A 274 65.10 -47.24 2.44
CA ILE A 274 63.98 -46.94 3.34
C ILE A 274 63.68 -45.43 3.32
N PHE A 275 64.71 -44.58 3.41
CA PHE A 275 64.54 -43.13 3.34
C PHE A 275 63.96 -42.70 2.00
N ASP A 276 64.46 -43.23 0.89
CA ASP A 276 63.93 -42.95 -0.46
C ASP A 276 62.47 -43.42 -0.62
N GLY A 277 62.13 -44.58 -0.05
CA GLY A 277 60.76 -45.08 -0.01
C GLY A 277 59.82 -44.11 0.73
N VAL A 278 60.21 -43.68 1.93
CA VAL A 278 59.43 -42.73 2.75
C VAL A 278 59.29 -41.38 2.05
N VAL A 279 60.36 -40.85 1.48
CA VAL A 279 60.32 -39.57 0.75
C VAL A 279 59.42 -39.66 -0.48
N ARG A 280 59.47 -40.77 -1.22
CA ARG A 280 58.64 -41.01 -2.40
C ARG A 280 57.16 -41.10 -2.04
N GLU A 281 56.80 -41.86 -1.01
CA GLU A 281 55.42 -41.95 -0.55
C GLU A 281 54.91 -40.60 -0.02
N ARG A 282 55.75 -39.85 0.70
CA ARG A 282 55.39 -38.50 1.14
C ARG A 282 55.16 -37.54 -0.02
N LEU A 283 55.99 -37.63 -1.07
CA LEU A 283 55.82 -36.80 -2.27
C LEU A 283 54.56 -37.17 -3.06
N LYS A 284 54.23 -38.46 -3.16
CA LYS A 284 52.96 -38.92 -3.76
C LYS A 284 51.75 -38.37 -2.99
N GLU A 285 51.79 -38.41 -1.67
CA GLU A 285 50.71 -37.87 -0.84
C GLU A 285 50.56 -36.36 -1.05
N VAL A 286 51.68 -35.62 -1.08
CA VAL A 286 51.66 -34.19 -1.39
C VAL A 286 51.01 -33.93 -2.75
N LEU A 287 51.38 -34.67 -3.80
CA LEU A 287 50.77 -34.53 -5.13
C LEU A 287 49.26 -34.83 -5.10
N ARG A 288 48.84 -35.89 -4.40
CA ARG A 288 47.42 -36.25 -4.26
C ARG A 288 46.62 -35.15 -3.56
N GLN A 289 47.21 -34.52 -2.54
CA GLN A 289 46.61 -33.38 -1.85
C GLN A 289 46.49 -32.14 -2.75
N TYR A 290 47.50 -31.87 -3.58
CA TYR A 290 47.44 -30.78 -4.57
C TYR A 290 46.35 -31.03 -5.62
N GLU A 291 46.25 -32.23 -6.16
CA GLU A 291 45.18 -32.59 -7.12
C GLU A 291 43.78 -32.45 -6.50
N LEU A 292 43.61 -32.90 -5.24
CA LEU A 292 42.34 -32.78 -4.54
C LEU A 292 41.97 -31.31 -4.31
N ARG A 293 42.93 -30.49 -3.88
CA ARG A 293 42.79 -29.05 -3.73
C ARG A 293 42.42 -28.39 -5.06
N GLU A 294 43.06 -28.77 -6.15
CA GLU A 294 42.80 -28.21 -7.49
C GLU A 294 41.37 -28.53 -7.96
N ARG A 295 40.90 -29.77 -7.79
CA ARG A 295 39.50 -30.12 -8.09
C ARG A 295 38.51 -29.36 -7.22
N HIS A 296 38.81 -29.16 -5.94
CA HIS A 296 37.97 -28.37 -5.05
C HIS A 296 37.86 -26.93 -5.53
N PHE A 297 38.99 -26.30 -5.87
CA PHE A 297 39.00 -24.95 -6.44
C PHE A 297 38.22 -24.86 -7.75
N GLU A 298 38.35 -25.83 -8.63
CA GLU A 298 37.59 -25.86 -9.89
C GLU A 298 36.07 -25.91 -9.64
N CYS A 299 35.62 -26.72 -8.68
CA CYS A 299 34.21 -26.77 -8.30
C CYS A 299 33.71 -25.44 -7.71
N VAL A 300 34.51 -24.80 -6.85
CA VAL A 300 34.18 -23.49 -6.27
C VAL A 300 34.10 -22.41 -7.34
N ILE A 301 35.06 -22.38 -8.27
CA ILE A 301 35.07 -21.42 -9.39
C ILE A 301 33.82 -21.62 -10.25
N ARG A 302 33.52 -22.85 -10.67
CA ARG A 302 32.34 -23.18 -11.47
C ARG A 302 31.04 -22.76 -10.77
N SER A 303 30.92 -23.00 -9.47
CA SER A 303 29.77 -22.55 -8.68
C SER A 303 29.63 -21.03 -8.67
N LYS A 304 30.75 -20.30 -8.54
CA LYS A 304 30.75 -18.83 -8.55
C LYS A 304 30.42 -18.25 -9.92
N GLU A 305 30.88 -18.87 -11.00
CA GLU A 305 30.52 -18.49 -12.36
C GLU A 305 29.01 -18.62 -12.60
N LEU A 306 28.40 -19.71 -12.15
CA LEU A 306 26.96 -19.92 -12.25
C LEU A 306 26.16 -18.89 -11.44
N GLU A 307 26.63 -18.54 -10.23
CA GLU A 307 26.01 -17.50 -9.40
C GLU A 307 26.03 -16.12 -10.09
N VAL A 308 27.15 -15.78 -10.74
CA VAL A 308 27.28 -14.54 -11.53
C VAL A 308 26.34 -14.55 -12.75
N LEU A 309 26.27 -15.67 -13.47
CA LEU A 309 25.36 -15.81 -14.62
C LEU A 309 23.90 -15.65 -14.21
N LEU A 310 23.48 -16.29 -13.12
CA LEU A 310 22.12 -16.16 -12.59
C LEU A 310 21.81 -14.71 -12.17
N SER A 311 22.75 -14.06 -11.50
CA SER A 311 22.60 -12.67 -11.07
C SER A 311 22.48 -11.71 -12.26
N ARG A 312 23.27 -11.92 -13.32
CA ARG A 312 23.16 -11.15 -14.58
C ARG A 312 21.83 -11.38 -15.28
N ALA A 313 21.34 -12.62 -15.34
CA ALA A 313 20.06 -12.93 -15.97
C ALA A 313 18.90 -12.23 -15.26
N ARG A 314 18.87 -12.26 -13.92
CA ARG A 314 17.85 -11.55 -13.11
C ARG A 314 17.90 -10.04 -13.31
N ALA A 315 19.09 -9.45 -13.36
CA ALA A 315 19.25 -8.01 -13.61
C ALA A 315 18.77 -7.61 -15.02
N ALA A 316 19.03 -8.44 -16.03
CA ALA A 316 18.56 -8.22 -17.39
C ALA A 316 17.02 -8.28 -17.49
N GLU A 317 16.40 -9.26 -16.83
CA GLU A 317 14.94 -9.40 -16.77
C GLU A 317 14.28 -8.20 -16.10
N GLN A 318 14.79 -7.76 -14.94
CA GLN A 318 14.28 -6.57 -14.26
C GLN A 318 14.43 -5.30 -15.12
N LYS A 319 15.56 -5.16 -15.80
CA LYS A 319 15.79 -4.05 -16.73
C LYS A 319 14.78 -4.05 -17.87
N GLN A 320 14.49 -5.21 -18.46
CA GLN A 320 13.50 -5.34 -19.53
C GLN A 320 12.09 -4.94 -19.07
N LEU A 321 11.68 -5.36 -17.87
CA LEU A 321 10.39 -4.97 -17.30
C LEU A 321 10.31 -3.46 -17.05
N ALA A 322 11.38 -2.87 -16.49
CA ALA A 322 11.45 -1.43 -16.24
C ALA A 322 11.43 -0.61 -17.55
N GLU A 323 12.12 -1.06 -18.59
CA GLU A 323 12.07 -0.44 -19.92
C GLU A 323 10.68 -0.56 -20.56
N GLY A 324 10.02 -1.71 -20.42
CA GLY A 324 8.63 -1.89 -20.85
C GLY A 324 7.62 -1.00 -20.11
N GLU A 325 7.85 -0.73 -18.82
CA GLU A 325 7.06 0.24 -18.06
C GLU A 325 7.34 1.68 -18.49
N LYS A 326 8.61 2.06 -18.66
CA LYS A 326 8.98 3.40 -19.17
C LYS A 326 8.36 3.67 -20.53
N TYR A 327 8.38 2.70 -21.44
CA TYR A 327 7.75 2.82 -22.75
C TYR A 327 6.23 3.06 -22.64
N ARG A 328 5.53 2.28 -21.80
CA ARG A 328 4.09 2.45 -21.56
C ARG A 328 3.75 3.78 -20.90
N THR A 329 4.61 4.29 -20.03
CA THR A 329 4.43 5.60 -19.40
C THR A 329 4.68 6.72 -20.39
N GLY A 330 5.75 6.64 -21.21
CA GLY A 330 6.03 7.61 -22.26
C GLY A 330 4.88 7.74 -23.25
N LYS A 331 4.29 6.62 -23.69
CA LYS A 331 3.10 6.65 -24.55
C LYS A 331 1.91 7.35 -23.90
N ARG A 332 1.65 7.08 -22.61
CA ARG A 332 0.58 7.76 -21.85
C ARG A 332 0.87 9.26 -21.68
N GLU A 333 2.13 9.65 -21.49
CA GLU A 333 2.53 11.05 -21.41
C GLU A 333 2.35 11.79 -22.75
N GLU A 334 2.67 11.14 -23.86
CA GLU A 334 2.39 11.64 -25.22
C GLU A 334 0.88 11.83 -25.44
N GLU A 335 0.05 10.83 -25.10
CA GLU A 335 -1.41 10.92 -25.18
C GLU A 335 -1.96 12.07 -24.31
N ILE A 336 -1.47 12.22 -23.08
CA ILE A 336 -1.85 13.34 -22.19
C ILE A 336 -1.41 14.68 -22.78
N SER A 337 -0.22 14.76 -23.36
CA SER A 337 0.30 15.97 -24.01
C SER A 337 -0.59 16.36 -25.19
N GLN A 338 -0.99 15.38 -26.00
CA GLN A 338 -1.90 15.59 -27.13
C GLN A 338 -3.28 16.07 -26.68
N LEU A 339 -3.89 15.42 -25.68
CA LEU A 339 -5.19 15.85 -25.13
C LEU A 339 -5.14 17.26 -24.53
N LYS A 340 -4.04 17.64 -23.88
CA LYS A 340 -3.85 19.01 -23.38
C LYS A 340 -3.80 20.03 -24.51
N LYS A 341 -3.09 19.71 -25.59
CA LYS A 341 -3.04 20.56 -26.79
C LYS A 341 -4.42 20.71 -27.43
N GLU A 342 -5.16 19.62 -27.59
CA GLU A 342 -6.53 19.66 -28.12
C GLU A 342 -7.47 20.49 -27.24
N LEU A 343 -7.32 20.41 -25.91
CA LEU A 343 -8.08 21.25 -24.98
C LEU A 343 -7.74 22.74 -25.14
N GLU A 344 -6.45 23.08 -25.26
CA GLU A 344 -6.00 24.46 -25.49
C GLU A 344 -6.51 25.01 -26.82
N ASP A 345 -6.42 24.23 -27.89
CA ASP A 345 -6.95 24.61 -29.22
C ASP A 345 -8.47 24.83 -29.16
N SER A 346 -9.21 23.99 -28.44
CA SER A 346 -10.66 24.16 -28.23
C SER A 346 -10.98 25.42 -27.42
N GLN A 347 -10.24 25.69 -26.35
CA GLN A 347 -10.38 26.91 -25.55
C GLN A 347 -10.11 28.16 -26.38
N ASN A 348 -9.05 28.14 -27.21
CA ASN A 348 -8.73 29.24 -28.11
C ASN A 348 -9.84 29.46 -29.15
N SER A 349 -10.41 28.38 -29.71
CA SER A 349 -11.56 28.48 -30.63
C SER A 349 -12.80 29.06 -29.95
N GLN A 350 -13.10 28.65 -28.72
CA GLN A 350 -14.20 29.21 -27.93
C GLN A 350 -13.98 30.70 -27.62
N MET A 351 -12.75 31.09 -27.25
CA MET A 351 -12.38 32.49 -27.03
C MET A 351 -12.63 33.34 -28.29
N GLN A 352 -12.19 32.87 -29.46
CA GLN A 352 -12.42 33.57 -30.73
C GLN A 352 -13.92 33.72 -31.07
N MET A 353 -14.73 32.71 -30.79
CA MET A 353 -16.19 32.79 -30.99
C MET A 353 -16.84 33.80 -30.05
N PHE A 354 -16.36 33.83 -28.82
CA PHE A 354 -16.81 34.77 -27.81
C PHE A 354 -16.42 36.23 -28.15
N GLU A 355 -15.19 36.47 -28.64
CA GLU A 355 -14.77 37.77 -29.17
C GLU A 355 -15.67 38.25 -30.33
N LYS A 356 -16.01 37.34 -31.26
CA LYS A 356 -16.93 37.65 -32.37
C LYS A 356 -18.34 38.00 -31.88
N LEU A 357 -18.85 37.31 -30.87
CA LEU A 357 -20.15 37.61 -30.24
C LEU A 357 -20.15 38.99 -29.56
N ILE A 358 -19.07 39.31 -28.83
CA ILE A 358 -18.87 40.64 -28.24
C ILE A 358 -18.87 41.71 -29.34
N GLN A 359 -18.15 41.48 -30.44
CA GLN A 359 -18.07 42.40 -31.56
C GLN A 359 -19.45 42.65 -32.20
N CYS A 360 -20.22 41.59 -32.45
CA CYS A 360 -21.59 41.69 -32.96
C CYS A 360 -22.51 42.47 -31.99
N CYS A 361 -22.38 42.26 -30.68
CA CYS A 361 -23.15 43.01 -29.69
C CYS A 361 -22.80 44.51 -29.68
N LYS A 362 -21.51 44.87 -29.87
CA LYS A 362 -21.07 46.27 -30.01
C LYS A 362 -21.67 46.92 -31.26
N GLU A 363 -21.73 46.20 -32.37
CA GLU A 363 -22.34 46.68 -33.62
C GLU A 363 -23.84 46.96 -33.45
N ILE A 364 -24.58 46.03 -32.82
CA ILE A 364 -26.01 46.23 -32.50
C ILE A 364 -26.21 47.42 -31.55
N GLN A 365 -25.32 47.61 -30.57
CA GLN A 365 -25.37 48.76 -29.67
C GLN A 365 -25.14 50.09 -30.41
N ASN A 366 -24.27 50.10 -31.42
CA ASN A 366 -24.00 51.29 -32.24
C ASN A 366 -25.16 51.61 -33.20
N GLU A 367 -25.84 50.60 -33.76
CA GLU A 367 -27.00 50.79 -34.64
C GLU A 367 -28.28 51.13 -33.87
N MET A 368 -28.47 50.63 -32.64
CA MET A 368 -29.63 50.91 -31.79
C MET A 368 -29.24 51.25 -30.34
N PRO A 369 -28.86 52.52 -30.05
CA PRO A 369 -28.27 52.92 -28.77
C PRO A 369 -29.19 52.78 -27.54
N ASN A 370 -30.52 52.73 -27.74
CA ASN A 370 -31.51 52.59 -26.67
C ASN A 370 -32.05 51.16 -26.47
N ASN A 371 -31.42 50.14 -27.08
CA ASN A 371 -31.84 48.76 -26.90
C ASN A 371 -31.28 48.17 -25.59
N GLU A 372 -32.07 48.26 -24.50
CA GLU A 372 -31.70 47.75 -23.18
C GLU A 372 -31.31 46.26 -23.19
N HIS A 373 -31.88 45.47 -24.10
CA HIS A 373 -31.57 44.04 -24.21
C HIS A 373 -30.15 43.81 -24.74
N ALA A 374 -29.70 44.61 -25.72
CA ALA A 374 -28.35 44.53 -26.25
C ALA A 374 -27.30 44.97 -25.21
N GLN A 375 -27.60 46.00 -24.42
CA GLN A 375 -26.72 46.46 -23.33
C GLN A 375 -26.58 45.40 -22.22
N ARG A 376 -27.68 44.76 -21.80
CA ARG A 376 -27.63 43.67 -20.80
C ARG A 376 -26.86 42.45 -21.31
N LEU A 377 -27.02 42.11 -22.58
CA LEU A 377 -26.28 41.00 -23.21
C LEU A 377 -24.77 41.31 -23.29
N PHE A 378 -24.40 42.54 -23.64
CA PHE A 378 -23.01 42.97 -23.68
C PHE A 378 -22.33 42.93 -22.31
N THR A 379 -23.00 43.44 -21.26
CA THR A 379 -22.49 43.37 -19.89
C THR A 379 -22.37 41.92 -19.40
N PHE A 380 -23.33 41.06 -19.73
CA PHE A 380 -23.28 39.64 -19.38
C PHE A 380 -22.13 38.91 -20.06
N LEU A 381 -21.89 39.18 -21.36
CA LEU A 381 -20.73 38.65 -22.06
C LEU A 381 -19.44 39.18 -21.42
N GLN A 382 -19.30 40.49 -21.18
CA GLN A 382 -18.12 41.05 -20.53
C GLN A 382 -17.84 40.47 -19.13
N GLU A 383 -18.88 40.13 -18.35
CA GLU A 383 -18.73 39.42 -17.07
C GLU A 383 -18.28 37.96 -17.23
N LEU A 384 -18.67 37.28 -18.30
CA LEU A 384 -18.19 35.93 -18.61
C LEU A 384 -16.71 35.92 -19.02
N GLU A 385 -16.24 36.97 -19.71
CA GLU A 385 -14.82 37.18 -20.06
C GLU A 385 -13.94 37.32 -18.81
N GLN A 386 -14.41 38.07 -17.81
CA GLN A 386 -13.71 38.21 -16.53
C GLN A 386 -13.71 36.92 -15.69
N ARG A 387 -14.59 35.96 -16.01
CA ARG A 387 -14.72 34.67 -15.32
C ARG A 387 -13.99 33.53 -16.01
N THR A 388 -13.49 33.70 -17.24
CA THR A 388 -12.55 32.73 -17.82
C THR A 388 -11.24 32.82 -17.06
N PRO A 389 -10.86 31.79 -16.27
CA PRO A 389 -9.63 31.86 -15.50
C PRO A 389 -8.44 31.72 -16.45
N SER A 390 -7.50 32.65 -16.39
CA SER A 390 -6.16 32.47 -16.97
C SER A 390 -5.60 31.11 -16.53
N SER A 391 -5.29 30.25 -17.50
CA SER A 391 -4.78 28.87 -17.35
C SER A 391 -3.37 28.78 -16.74
N ALA A 392 -2.96 29.76 -15.92
CA ALA A 392 -1.60 29.88 -15.41
C ALA A 392 -1.37 29.23 -14.02
N ASN A 393 -2.39 28.66 -13.37
CA ASN A 393 -2.25 28.29 -11.94
C ASN A 393 -2.67 26.87 -11.53
N SER A 394 -2.77 25.91 -12.47
CA SER A 394 -3.09 24.51 -12.14
C SER A 394 -1.95 23.50 -12.33
N GLN A 395 -0.73 23.93 -12.65
CA GLN A 395 0.42 23.02 -12.78
C GLN A 395 1.07 22.59 -11.44
N ASN A 396 0.63 23.10 -10.29
CA ASN A 396 1.35 22.90 -9.02
C ASN A 396 0.70 21.94 -8.00
N ARG A 397 -0.15 21.00 -8.42
CA ARG A 397 -0.86 20.09 -7.47
C ARG A 397 -0.89 18.60 -7.82
N THR A 398 -0.01 18.11 -8.68
CA THR A 398 0.09 16.67 -9.01
C THR A 398 1.52 16.15 -8.98
N GLY A 399 2.28 16.51 -7.96
CA GLY A 399 3.61 15.96 -7.71
C GLY A 399 3.85 15.73 -6.23
N MET A 400 3.02 14.91 -5.56
CA MET A 400 3.31 14.44 -4.21
C MET A 400 2.34 13.32 -3.76
N VAL A 401 2.38 12.15 -4.39
CA VAL A 401 1.95 10.90 -3.73
C VAL A 401 2.87 9.76 -4.20
N ASN A 402 3.38 9.01 -3.23
CA ASN A 402 4.23 7.81 -3.30
C ASN A 402 5.76 7.99 -3.35
N GLY A 403 6.31 8.40 -2.21
CA GLY A 403 7.61 7.92 -1.73
C GLY A 403 7.42 7.17 -0.40
N LYS A 404 6.87 5.95 -0.42
CA LYS A 404 6.92 5.04 0.74
C LYS A 404 8.34 4.51 0.85
N LYS A 405 9.11 5.11 1.75
CA LYS A 405 10.45 4.69 2.16
C LYS A 405 10.32 3.42 3.01
N ALA A 406 10.69 2.27 2.46
CA ALA A 406 10.97 1.05 3.22
C ALA A 406 12.39 1.14 3.83
N PRO A 407 12.66 0.43 4.94
CA PRO A 407 13.76 0.73 5.84
C PRO A 407 15.09 0.18 5.30
N ALA A 408 16.16 0.94 5.51
CA ALA A 408 17.52 0.48 5.34
C ALA A 408 17.86 -0.41 6.56
N ASP A 409 17.84 -1.71 6.36
CA ASP A 409 18.45 -2.65 7.31
C ASP A 409 19.97 -2.49 7.26
N SER A 410 20.50 -2.24 8.43
CA SER A 410 21.89 -2.27 8.84
C SER A 410 22.53 -3.63 8.54
N GLN A 411 23.48 -3.69 7.62
CA GLN A 411 24.56 -4.67 7.65
C GLN A 411 25.84 -3.98 8.09
N GLN A 412 26.10 -4.09 9.39
CA GLN A 412 27.38 -3.78 10.00
C GLN A 412 28.07 -5.13 10.21
N SER A 413 28.96 -5.52 9.29
CA SER A 413 29.87 -6.64 9.50
C SER A 413 31.02 -6.20 10.41
N PRO A 414 31.48 -7.04 11.35
CA PRO A 414 32.57 -6.72 12.24
C PRO A 414 33.92 -6.93 11.54
N ALA A 415 34.74 -5.88 11.51
CA ALA A 415 36.17 -6.00 11.27
C ALA A 415 36.83 -6.48 12.56
N GLY A 416 37.21 -7.76 12.61
CA GLY A 416 38.06 -8.32 13.65
C GLY A 416 39.51 -7.91 13.44
N SER A 417 40.06 -7.22 14.44
CA SER A 417 41.45 -6.82 14.56
C SER A 417 42.37 -8.04 14.62
N LEU A 418 43.43 -8.01 13.83
CA LEU A 418 44.64 -8.77 14.07
C LEU A 418 45.38 -8.16 15.27
N SER A 419 45.64 -8.99 16.28
CA SER A 419 46.81 -8.95 17.16
C SER A 419 47.07 -10.37 17.63
#